data_AF-A0A940RE32-F1
#
_entry.id   AF-A0A940RE32-F1
#
_cell.length_a   1.000
_cell.length_b   1.000
_cell.length_c   1.000
_cell.angle_alpha   90.00
_cell.angle_beta   90.00
_cell.angle_gamma   90.00
#
_symmetry.space_group_name_H-M   'P 1'
#
loop_
_entity.id
_entity.type
_entity.pdbx_description
1 polymer ?
#
loop_
_entity_poly.entity_id
_entity_poly.type
_entity_poly.pdbx_seq_one_letter_code
_entity_poly.pdbx_strand_id
1 'polypeptide(L)'
;MFSLVAGTFILALIHALIPNHWLPLVAVARAEHWKARDINTVTFISATAHVLGTVALGLVLGMIGKELAEEYGHAINVAASILLIMFGLIYYTVNLPHHHHSQQQDVAKYKRSKRKWILIFIAMMFLSPCLEVESLFLSAGALGMGTVTLLAIVYAIVSISGILLLVNLGNKGVNLLPAEFIEHNEKRISGAVLIIVGIISFFLH
;
A
#
# COMPACT_ATOMS: atom_id res chain seq x y z
N MET A 1 -6.75 11.69 17.72
CA MET A 1 -6.92 12.16 16.31
C MET A 1 -5.60 12.56 15.66
N PHE A 2 -4.81 13.47 16.25
CA PHE A 2 -3.52 13.90 15.68
C PHE A 2 -2.52 12.75 15.47
N SER A 3 -2.44 11.83 16.44
CA SER A 3 -1.64 10.59 16.37
C SER A 3 -2.00 9.69 15.19
N LEU A 4 -3.29 9.48 14.92
CA LEU A 4 -3.77 8.62 13.84
C LEU A 4 -3.51 9.23 12.46
N VAL A 5 -3.71 10.54 12.30
CA VAL A 5 -3.42 11.22 11.03
C VAL A 5 -1.92 11.23 10.74
N ALA A 6 -1.09 11.54 11.75
CA ALA A 6 0.37 11.47 11.62
C ALA A 6 0.84 10.03 11.32
N GLY A 7 0.27 9.04 12.02
CA GLY A 7 0.54 7.63 11.77
C GLY A 7 0.17 7.20 10.36
N THR A 8 -1.00 7.60 9.87
CA THR A 8 -1.46 7.34 8.49
C THR A 8 -0.53 7.99 7.47
N PHE A 9 -0.11 9.23 7.70
CA PHE A 9 0.78 9.95 6.81
C PHE A 9 2.15 9.28 6.72
N ILE A 10 2.74 8.94 7.86
CA ILE A 10 4.05 8.25 7.92
C ILE A 10 3.94 6.86 7.30
N LEU A 11 2.90 6.11 7.63
CA LEU A 11 2.65 4.79 7.07
C LEU A 11 2.51 4.86 5.55
N ALA A 12 1.69 5.78 5.03
CA ALA A 12 1.49 5.95 3.60
C ALA A 12 2.78 6.37 2.89
N LEU A 13 3.62 7.20 3.50
CA LEU A 13 4.94 7.54 2.94
C LEU A 13 5.87 6.33 2.89
N ILE A 14 5.96 5.56 3.98
CA ILE A 14 6.83 4.38 4.03
C ILE A 14 6.33 3.30 3.07
N HIS A 15 5.02 3.07 3.01
CA HIS A 15 4.40 2.12 2.09
C HIS A 15 4.62 2.51 0.64
N ALA A 16 4.55 3.80 0.31
CA ALA A 16 4.83 4.27 -1.04
C ALA A 16 6.28 3.96 -1.48
N LEU A 17 7.24 3.93 -0.55
CA LEU A 17 8.65 3.58 -0.85
C LEU A 17 8.83 2.10 -1.25
N ILE A 18 7.83 1.25 -1.02
CA ILE A 18 7.88 -0.17 -1.37
C ILE A 18 7.89 -0.32 -2.92
N PRO A 19 8.93 -0.93 -3.52
CA PRO A 19 9.14 -0.92 -4.97
C PRO A 19 8.05 -1.62 -5.78
N ASN A 20 7.37 -2.60 -5.19
CA ASN A 20 6.31 -3.38 -5.85
C ASN A 20 5.17 -2.54 -6.46
N HIS A 21 4.90 -1.32 -5.96
CA HIS A 21 3.84 -0.43 -6.47
C HIS A 21 4.27 0.43 -7.66
N TRP A 22 5.57 0.69 -7.84
CA TRP A 22 6.05 1.68 -8.84
C TRP A 22 7.17 1.15 -9.75
N LEU A 23 8.02 0.24 -9.25
CA LEU A 23 9.18 -0.27 -9.98
C LEU A 23 8.80 -1.12 -11.21
N PRO A 24 7.79 -2.01 -11.18
CA PRO A 24 7.38 -2.75 -12.37
C PRO A 24 6.92 -1.83 -13.51
N LEU A 25 6.20 -0.75 -13.18
CA LEU A 25 5.75 0.24 -14.16
C LEU A 25 6.93 1.00 -14.78
N VAL A 26 7.90 1.40 -13.97
CA VAL A 26 9.13 2.06 -14.45
C VAL A 26 9.93 1.12 -15.36
N ALA A 27 10.05 -0.16 -15.00
CA ALA A 27 10.76 -1.16 -15.79
C ALA A 27 10.09 -1.37 -17.16
N VAL A 28 8.77 -1.55 -17.20
CA VAL A 28 8.00 -1.69 -18.45
C VAL A 28 8.05 -0.41 -19.28
N ALA A 29 7.88 0.76 -18.66
CA ALA A 29 7.93 2.04 -19.35
C ALA A 29 9.28 2.30 -20.02
N ARG A 30 10.38 1.91 -19.38
CA ARG A 30 11.73 1.97 -19.95
C ARG A 30 11.92 0.98 -21.10
N ALA A 31 11.50 -0.28 -20.92
CA ALA A 31 11.63 -1.32 -21.94
C ALA A 31 10.80 -1.01 -23.21
N GLU A 32 9.63 -0.40 -23.05
CA GLU A 32 8.71 -0.06 -24.14
C GLU A 32 8.86 1.40 -24.63
N HIS A 33 9.85 2.15 -24.12
CA HIS A 33 10.12 3.56 -24.47
C HIS A 33 8.88 4.47 -24.40
N TRP A 34 8.10 4.37 -23.32
CA TRP A 34 6.89 5.19 -23.16
C TRP A 34 7.23 6.67 -22.98
N LYS A 35 6.36 7.55 -23.52
CA LYS A 35 6.45 8.99 -23.31
C LYS A 35 6.11 9.31 -21.86
N ALA A 36 6.74 10.34 -21.28
CA ALA A 36 6.48 10.79 -19.91
C ALA A 36 4.99 11.04 -19.61
N ARG A 37 4.23 11.54 -20.59
CA ARG A 37 2.77 11.71 -20.47
C ARG A 37 2.05 10.37 -20.24
N ASP A 38 2.41 9.34 -21.01
CA ASP A 38 1.80 8.01 -20.89
C ASP A 38 2.13 7.39 -19.54
N ILE A 39 3.39 7.54 -19.08
CA ILE A 39 3.83 7.06 -17.78
C ILE A 39 3.01 7.71 -16.67
N ASN A 40 2.89 9.03 -16.66
CA ASN A 40 2.13 9.76 -15.64
C ASN A 40 0.63 9.42 -15.67
N THR A 41 0.03 9.29 -16.86
CA THR A 41 -1.38 8.89 -16.98
C THR A 41 -1.62 7.48 -16.45
N VAL A 42 -0.80 6.51 -16.85
CA VAL A 42 -0.93 5.12 -16.38
C VAL A 42 -0.68 5.04 -14.88
N THR A 43 0.33 5.77 -14.36
CA THR A 43 0.63 5.85 -12.93
C THR A 43 -0.55 6.40 -12.15
N PHE A 44 -1.12 7.53 -12.59
CA PHE A 44 -2.26 8.15 -11.92
C PHE A 44 -3.49 7.23 -11.89
N ILE A 45 -3.81 6.58 -13.01
CA ILE A 45 -4.95 5.64 -13.08
C ILE A 45 -4.71 4.44 -12.16
N SER A 46 -3.50 3.88 -12.17
CA SER A 46 -3.15 2.70 -11.36
C SER A 46 -3.13 3.04 -9.87
N ALA A 47 -2.55 4.17 -9.48
CA ALA A 47 -2.55 4.67 -8.10
C ALA A 47 -3.97 4.95 -7.62
N THR A 48 -4.82 5.55 -8.47
CA THR A 48 -6.24 5.76 -8.14
C THR A 48 -6.96 4.42 -7.95
N ALA A 49 -6.72 3.43 -8.82
CA ALA A 49 -7.32 2.12 -8.68
C ALA A 49 -6.91 1.42 -7.37
N HIS A 50 -5.62 1.46 -7.02
CA HIS A 50 -5.12 0.93 -5.75
C HIS A 50 -5.75 1.62 -4.53
N VAL A 51 -5.81 2.95 -4.54
CA VAL A 51 -6.45 3.72 -3.47
C VAL A 51 -7.94 3.40 -3.38
N LEU A 52 -8.65 3.28 -4.50
CA LEU A 52 -10.07 2.92 -4.51
C LEU A 52 -10.31 1.53 -3.92
N GLY A 53 -9.49 0.53 -4.26
CA GLY A 53 -9.57 -0.81 -3.67
C GLY A 53 -9.38 -0.78 -2.15
N THR A 54 -8.34 -0.09 -1.70
CA THR A 54 -8.02 0.06 -0.26
C THR A 54 -9.09 0.84 0.49
N VAL A 55 -9.57 1.97 -0.05
CA VAL A 55 -10.61 2.79 0.58
C VAL A 55 -11.95 2.06 0.62
N ALA A 56 -12.31 1.32 -0.43
CA ALA A 56 -13.55 0.55 -0.46
C ALA A 56 -13.58 -0.50 0.67
N LEU A 57 -12.51 -1.28 0.82
CA LEU A 57 -12.37 -2.23 1.93
C LEU A 57 -12.27 -1.52 3.28
N GLY A 58 -11.51 -0.43 3.34
CA GLY A 58 -11.39 0.40 4.53
C GLY A 58 -12.72 0.97 5.02
N LEU A 59 -13.62 1.38 4.13
CA LEU A 59 -14.96 1.84 4.51
C LEU A 59 -15.79 0.71 5.13
N VAL A 60 -15.73 -0.50 4.56
CA VAL A 60 -16.39 -1.69 5.13
C VAL A 60 -15.84 -2.00 6.52
N LEU A 61 -14.51 -2.02 6.68
CA LEU A 61 -13.87 -2.24 7.97
C LEU A 61 -14.15 -1.12 8.98
N GLY A 62 -14.25 0.13 8.53
CA GLY A 62 -14.63 1.27 9.36
C GLY A 62 -16.07 1.17 9.87
N MET A 63 -17.00 0.67 9.05
CA MET A 63 -18.37 0.40 9.49
C MET A 63 -18.41 -0.70 10.57
N ILE A 64 -17.69 -1.81 10.32
CA ILE A 64 -17.54 -2.90 11.30
C ILE A 64 -16.93 -2.35 12.60
N GLY A 65 -15.86 -1.57 12.52
CA GLY A 65 -15.19 -0.97 13.68
C GLY A 65 -16.12 -0.05 14.48
N LYS A 66 -17.00 0.70 13.81
CA LYS A 66 -18.01 1.54 14.47
C LYS A 66 -19.02 0.68 15.25
N GLU A 67 -19.63 -0.31 14.60
CA GLU A 67 -20.62 -1.18 15.24
C GLU A 67 -20.03 -1.94 16.43
N LEU A 68 -18.81 -2.47 16.28
CA LEU A 68 -18.15 -3.21 17.36
C LEU A 68 -17.72 -2.32 18.54
N ALA A 69 -17.42 -1.04 18.30
CA ALA A 69 -17.05 -0.11 19.36
C ALA A 69 -18.23 0.33 20.23
N GLU A 70 -19.44 0.42 19.64
CA GLU A 70 -20.67 0.74 20.37
C GLU A 70 -21.02 -0.34 21.41
N GLU A 71 -20.58 -1.59 21.19
CA GLU A 71 -20.90 -2.73 22.05
C GLU A 71 -19.73 -3.21 22.94
N TYR A 72 -18.47 -3.10 22.49
CA TYR A 72 -17.28 -3.66 23.17
C TYR A 72 -16.03 -2.74 23.20
N GLY A 73 -16.24 -1.42 23.26
CA GLY A 73 -15.22 -0.37 22.99
C GLY A 73 -13.76 -0.60 23.43
N HIS A 74 -13.49 -1.11 24.65
CA HIS A 74 -12.09 -1.30 25.09
C HIS A 74 -11.44 -2.58 24.54
N ALA A 75 -12.23 -3.65 24.33
CA ALA A 75 -11.72 -4.92 23.81
C ALA A 75 -11.29 -4.81 22.33
N ILE A 76 -11.94 -3.93 21.57
CA ILE A 76 -11.70 -3.81 20.13
C ILE A 76 -10.39 -3.10 19.78
N ASN A 77 -10.02 -2.05 20.53
CA ASN A 77 -8.77 -1.32 20.31
C ASN A 77 -7.55 -2.20 20.61
N VAL A 78 -7.66 -3.02 21.65
CA VAL A 78 -6.65 -4.02 22.01
C VAL A 78 -6.61 -5.12 20.94
N ALA A 79 -7.75 -5.63 20.50
CA ALA A 79 -7.82 -6.68 19.46
C ALA A 79 -7.26 -6.21 18.11
N ALA A 80 -7.58 -4.99 17.66
CA ALA A 80 -7.05 -4.42 16.42
C ALA A 80 -5.53 -4.24 16.47
N SER A 81 -5.01 -3.76 17.61
CA SER A 81 -3.56 -3.59 17.82
C SER A 81 -2.83 -4.93 17.88
N ILE A 82 -3.41 -5.95 18.53
CA ILE A 82 -2.88 -7.32 18.54
C ILE A 82 -2.91 -7.93 17.14
N LEU A 83 -3.99 -7.75 16.37
CA LEU A 83 -4.09 -8.21 14.99
C LEU A 83 -3.02 -7.58 14.10
N LEU A 84 -2.79 -6.27 14.24
CA LEU A 84 -1.71 -5.56 13.55
C LEU A 84 -0.32 -6.13 13.85
N ILE A 85 -0.02 -6.33 15.14
CA ILE A 85 1.25 -6.92 15.58
C ILE A 85 1.39 -8.34 15.04
N MET A 86 0.32 -9.14 15.08
CA MET A 86 0.29 -10.50 14.53
C MET A 86 0.52 -10.51 13.02
N PHE A 87 -0.18 -9.67 12.25
CA PHE A 87 0.05 -9.54 10.82
C PHE A 87 1.47 -9.06 10.51
N GLY A 88 1.99 -8.08 11.26
CA GLY A 88 3.36 -7.61 11.12
C GLY A 88 4.40 -8.71 11.40
N LEU A 89 4.21 -9.51 12.45
CA LEU A 89 5.05 -10.66 12.76
C LEU A 89 4.96 -11.73 11.67
N ILE A 90 3.76 -12.02 11.15
CA ILE A 90 3.57 -12.94 10.03
C ILE A 90 4.33 -12.42 8.81
N TYR A 91 4.15 -11.17 8.39
CA TYR A 91 4.87 -10.60 7.24
C TYR A 91 6.38 -10.56 7.44
N TYR A 92 6.85 -10.29 8.66
CA TYR A 92 8.26 -10.26 9.02
C TYR A 92 8.92 -11.64 9.03
N THR A 93 8.21 -12.67 9.50
CA THR A 93 8.73 -14.03 9.70
C THR A 93 8.41 -15.00 8.57
N VAL A 94 7.34 -14.75 7.81
CA VAL A 94 6.99 -15.50 6.61
C VAL A 94 7.98 -15.13 5.51
N ASN A 95 9.14 -15.76 5.62
CA ASN A 95 10.06 -15.97 4.53
C ASN A 95 9.50 -17.12 3.68
N LEU A 96 8.25 -17.00 3.19
CA LEU A 96 7.84 -17.87 2.10
C LEU A 96 8.84 -17.54 0.99
N PRO A 97 9.65 -18.51 0.51
CA PRO A 97 10.41 -18.32 -0.70
C PRO A 97 9.36 -18.12 -1.79
N HIS A 98 8.96 -16.88 -2.02
CA HIS A 98 8.54 -16.50 -3.35
C HIS A 98 9.86 -16.54 -4.09
N HIS A 99 10.17 -17.71 -4.62
CA HIS A 99 10.79 -17.73 -5.91
C HIS A 99 9.95 -16.75 -6.73
N HIS A 100 10.47 -15.53 -6.90
CA HIS A 100 10.35 -14.86 -8.16
C HIS A 100 10.91 -15.88 -9.14
N HIS A 101 10.08 -16.85 -9.54
CA HIS A 101 10.21 -17.43 -10.84
C HIS A 101 10.30 -16.20 -11.70
N SER A 102 11.50 -16.00 -12.21
CA SER A 102 11.83 -15.05 -13.24
C SER A 102 10.78 -15.24 -14.33
N GLN A 103 9.64 -14.55 -14.20
CA GLN A 103 8.68 -14.35 -15.26
C GLN A 103 9.29 -13.47 -16.36
N GLN A 104 10.60 -13.20 -16.27
CA GLN A 104 11.49 -12.91 -17.39
C GLN A 104 11.31 -13.88 -18.57
N GLN A 105 10.81 -15.12 -18.37
CA GLN A 105 10.43 -16.00 -19.49
C GLN A 105 9.05 -15.74 -20.11
N ASP A 106 8.12 -15.05 -19.43
CA ASP A 106 6.80 -14.71 -19.99
C ASP A 106 6.75 -13.33 -20.68
N VAL A 107 7.67 -12.42 -20.34
CA VAL A 107 7.76 -11.10 -21.01
C VAL A 107 8.07 -11.28 -22.52
N ALA A 108 8.85 -12.30 -22.88
CA ALA A 108 9.15 -12.62 -24.27
C ALA A 108 7.92 -13.14 -25.06
N LYS A 109 6.94 -13.76 -24.37
CA LYS A 109 5.68 -14.21 -24.98
C LYS A 109 4.62 -13.10 -25.09
N TYR A 110 4.76 -12.03 -24.31
CA TYR A 110 3.84 -10.87 -24.31
C TYR A 110 4.32 -9.71 -25.18
N LYS A 111 4.69 -10.01 -26.44
CA LYS A 111 4.75 -9.04 -27.55
C LYS A 111 3.38 -8.40 -27.91
N ARG A 112 2.40 -8.44 -27.00
CA ARG A 112 1.00 -8.10 -27.29
C ARG A 112 0.54 -6.85 -26.55
N SER A 113 0.56 -5.74 -27.29
CA SER A 113 -0.21 -4.50 -27.08
C SER A 113 -0.09 -3.84 -25.70
N LYS A 114 0.51 -2.65 -25.68
CA LYS A 114 0.56 -1.70 -24.55
C LYS A 114 -0.69 -1.68 -23.67
N ARG A 115 -1.89 -1.78 -24.26
CA ARG A 115 -3.18 -1.78 -23.53
C ARG A 115 -3.34 -2.97 -22.58
N LYS A 116 -2.90 -4.17 -22.96
CA LYS A 116 -3.04 -5.36 -22.10
C LYS A 116 -2.17 -5.27 -20.85
N TRP A 117 -0.93 -4.80 -21.01
CA TRP A 117 -0.03 -4.54 -19.88
C TRP A 117 -0.61 -3.52 -18.90
N ILE A 118 -1.14 -2.42 -19.43
CA ILE A 118 -1.78 -1.38 -18.59
C ILE A 118 -2.96 -1.96 -17.81
N LEU A 119 -3.83 -2.75 -18.46
CA LEU A 119 -4.99 -3.34 -17.78
C LEU A 119 -4.59 -4.36 -16.71
N ILE A 120 -3.60 -5.21 -16.98
CA ILE A 120 -3.09 -6.17 -15.99
C ILE A 120 -2.51 -5.44 -14.78
N PHE A 121 -1.72 -4.39 -15.02
CA PHE A 121 -1.11 -3.62 -13.94
C PHE A 121 -2.16 -2.88 -13.09
N ILE A 122 -3.15 -2.22 -13.73
CA ILE A 122 -4.26 -1.58 -13.00
C ILE A 122 -5.05 -2.60 -12.19
N ALA A 123 -5.37 -3.76 -12.78
CA ALA A 123 -6.11 -4.80 -12.09
C ALA A 123 -5.33 -5.36 -10.89
N MET A 124 -4.03 -5.61 -11.06
CA MET A 124 -3.15 -6.04 -9.97
C MET A 124 -3.10 -5.00 -8.84
N MET A 125 -2.95 -3.73 -9.18
CA MET A 125 -2.91 -2.63 -8.21
C MET A 125 -4.24 -2.48 -7.45
N PHE A 126 -5.37 -2.63 -8.14
CA PHE A 126 -6.70 -2.60 -7.52
C PHE A 126 -6.93 -3.78 -6.56
N LEU A 127 -6.52 -4.99 -6.97
CA LEU A 127 -6.74 -6.23 -6.23
C LEU A 127 -5.73 -6.48 -5.11
N SER A 128 -4.75 -5.59 -4.95
CA SER A 128 -3.73 -5.63 -3.91
C SER A 128 -3.93 -4.45 -2.95
N PRO A 129 -4.99 -4.45 -2.14
CA PRO A 129 -5.24 -3.38 -1.18
C PRO A 129 -4.19 -3.36 -0.05
N CYS A 130 -3.97 -2.19 0.54
CA CYS A 130 -3.03 -2.03 1.65
C CYS A 130 -3.62 -2.57 2.96
N LEU A 131 -3.31 -3.81 3.31
CA LEU A 131 -3.69 -4.41 4.60
C LEU A 131 -3.23 -3.58 5.81
N GLU A 132 -2.10 -2.88 5.68
CA GLU A 132 -1.56 -2.01 6.74
C GLU A 132 -2.50 -0.83 7.03
N VAL A 133 -3.08 -0.24 5.98
CA VAL A 133 -3.99 0.90 6.08
C VAL A 133 -5.38 0.44 6.49
N GLU A 134 -5.83 -0.74 6.05
CA GLU A 134 -7.10 -1.36 6.44
C GLU A 134 -7.26 -1.48 7.96
N SER A 135 -6.19 -1.82 8.66
CA SER A 135 -6.19 -1.86 10.13
C SER A 135 -6.47 -0.49 10.78
N LEU A 136 -5.96 0.59 10.20
CA LEU A 136 -6.20 1.96 10.66
C LEU A 136 -7.64 2.37 10.39
N PHE A 137 -8.24 1.90 9.29
CA PHE A 137 -9.64 2.11 8.97
C PHE A 137 -10.57 1.46 10.00
N LEU A 138 -10.25 0.22 10.42
CA LEU A 138 -10.98 -0.48 11.48
C LEU A 138 -10.93 0.32 12.79
N SER A 139 -9.74 0.75 13.22
CA SER A 139 -9.56 1.57 14.43
C SER A 139 -10.22 2.95 14.31
N ALA A 140 -10.18 3.58 13.13
CA ALA A 140 -10.86 4.84 12.88
C ALA A 140 -12.38 4.71 12.96
N GLY A 141 -12.93 3.55 12.59
CA GLY A 141 -14.35 3.22 12.75
C GLY A 141 -14.83 3.37 14.18
N ALA A 142 -14.03 2.92 15.15
CA ALA A 142 -14.34 3.05 16.58
C ALA A 142 -14.43 4.50 17.07
N LEU A 143 -13.79 5.43 16.35
CA LEU A 143 -13.84 6.88 16.61
C LEU A 143 -14.89 7.60 15.73
N GLY A 144 -15.65 6.85 14.93
CA GLY A 144 -16.71 7.34 14.06
C GLY A 144 -16.32 7.56 12.59
N MET A 145 -17.33 7.51 11.72
CA MET A 145 -17.17 7.59 10.25
C MET A 145 -16.56 8.90 9.73
N GLY A 146 -16.64 10.00 10.50
CA GLY A 146 -15.92 11.23 10.18
C GLY A 146 -14.41 11.03 10.16
N THR A 147 -13.88 10.26 11.12
CA THR A 147 -12.45 9.90 11.21
C THR A 147 -12.04 9.00 10.05
N VAL A 148 -12.86 8.00 9.72
CA VAL A 148 -12.68 7.10 8.57
C VAL A 148 -12.57 7.90 7.26
N THR A 149 -13.45 8.89 7.07
CA THR A 149 -13.48 9.71 5.85
C THR A 149 -12.24 10.60 5.74
N LEU A 150 -11.84 11.23 6.86
CA LEU A 150 -10.60 12.01 6.90
C LEU A 150 -9.37 11.15 6.57
N LEU A 151 -9.31 9.95 7.12
CA LEU A 151 -8.22 9.00 6.89
C LEU A 151 -8.14 8.56 5.43
N ALA A 152 -9.29 8.30 4.79
CA ALA A 152 -9.38 8.01 3.37
C ALA A 152 -8.85 9.15 2.48
N ILE A 153 -9.21 10.40 2.79
CA ILE A 153 -8.76 11.57 2.04
C ILE A 153 -7.24 11.74 2.17
N VAL A 154 -6.72 11.66 3.40
CA VAL A 154 -5.28 11.80 3.67
C VAL A 154 -4.50 10.68 2.95
N TYR A 155 -4.94 9.44 3.08
CA TYR A 155 -4.33 8.30 2.40
C TYR A 155 -4.35 8.46 0.89
N ALA A 156 -5.48 8.88 0.29
CA ALA A 156 -5.59 9.08 -1.15
C ALA A 156 -4.59 10.13 -1.66
N ILE A 157 -4.50 11.28 -0.99
CA ILE A 157 -3.59 12.36 -1.40
C ILE A 157 -2.14 11.90 -1.30
N VAL A 158 -1.75 11.33 -0.16
CA VAL A 158 -0.35 10.91 0.10
C VAL A 158 0.05 9.76 -0.82
N SER A 159 -0.80 8.75 -0.99
CA SER A 159 -0.48 7.58 -1.81
C SER A 159 -0.38 7.95 -3.29
N ILE A 160 -1.32 8.72 -3.84
CA ILE A 160 -1.29 9.10 -5.26
C ILE A 160 -0.07 9.99 -5.54
N SER A 161 0.18 10.99 -4.69
CA SER A 161 1.32 11.90 -4.85
C SER A 161 2.66 11.17 -4.67
N GLY A 162 2.77 10.28 -3.68
CA GLY A 162 3.95 9.47 -3.41
C GLY A 162 4.32 8.55 -4.58
N ILE A 163 3.35 7.77 -5.08
CA ILE A 163 3.57 6.87 -6.22
C ILE A 163 3.96 7.67 -7.47
N LEU A 164 3.27 8.79 -7.77
CA LEU A 164 3.64 9.65 -8.91
C LEU A 164 5.06 10.22 -8.79
N LEU A 165 5.45 10.67 -7.60
CA LEU A 165 6.79 11.19 -7.34
C LEU A 165 7.84 10.11 -7.59
N LEU A 166 7.65 8.92 -7.00
CA LEU A 166 8.60 7.82 -7.09
C LEU A 166 8.73 7.24 -8.50
N VAL A 167 7.62 7.11 -9.24
CA VAL A 167 7.69 6.72 -10.66
C VAL A 167 8.49 7.74 -11.47
N ASN A 168 8.28 9.03 -11.25
CA ASN A 168 9.02 10.06 -11.97
C ASN A 168 10.52 10.08 -11.62
N LEU A 169 10.87 9.89 -10.35
CA LEU A 169 12.26 9.81 -9.89
C LEU A 169 12.94 8.54 -10.43
N GLY A 170 12.28 7.39 -10.34
CA GLY A 170 12.75 6.13 -10.90
C GLY A 170 12.93 6.19 -12.40
N ASN A 171 11.99 6.80 -13.13
CA ASN A 171 12.10 6.96 -14.59
C ASN A 171 13.29 7.86 -14.98
N LYS A 172 13.57 8.92 -14.22
CA LYS A 172 14.75 9.78 -14.39
C LYS A 172 16.08 9.10 -14.03
N GLY A 173 16.04 7.90 -13.47
CA GLY A 173 17.26 7.14 -13.11
C GLY A 173 17.92 7.66 -11.85
N VAL A 174 17.15 8.32 -10.97
CA VAL A 174 17.63 8.65 -9.65
C VAL A 174 17.86 7.34 -8.89
N ASN A 175 19.12 7.05 -8.54
CA ASN A 175 19.47 5.98 -7.63
C ASN A 175 19.00 6.37 -6.22
N LEU A 176 17.70 6.26 -5.97
CA LEU A 176 17.13 6.57 -4.67
C LEU A 176 17.65 5.60 -3.60
N LEU A 177 17.79 4.32 -3.95
CA LEU A 177 18.27 3.24 -3.10
C LEU A 177 18.72 2.04 -3.98
N PRO A 178 19.54 1.10 -3.47
CA PRO A 178 19.90 -0.12 -4.21
C PRO A 178 18.64 -0.95 -4.42
N ALA A 179 18.13 -1.02 -5.66
CA ALA A 179 16.89 -1.72 -5.99
C ALA A 179 16.90 -3.18 -5.50
N GLU A 180 18.05 -3.83 -5.60
CA GLU A 180 18.30 -5.21 -5.16
C GLU A 180 18.11 -5.41 -3.64
N PHE A 181 18.50 -4.43 -2.83
CA PHE A 181 18.34 -4.50 -1.37
C PHE A 181 16.88 -4.31 -0.95
N ILE A 182 16.15 -3.38 -1.57
CA ILE A 182 14.75 -3.17 -1.21
C ILE A 182 13.88 -4.34 -1.69
N GLU A 183 14.12 -4.83 -2.91
CA GLU A 183 13.37 -5.97 -3.45
C GLU A 183 13.52 -7.21 -2.55
N HIS A 184 14.73 -7.44 -2.03
CA HIS A 184 14.98 -8.58 -1.12
C HIS A 184 14.42 -8.38 0.31
N ASN A 185 14.26 -7.12 0.76
CA ASN A 185 13.81 -6.82 2.12
C ASN A 185 12.39 -6.27 2.19
N GLU A 186 11.66 -6.24 1.08
CA GLU A 186 10.31 -5.68 0.94
C GLU A 186 9.38 -6.13 2.07
N LYS A 187 9.23 -7.45 2.23
CA LYS A 187 8.35 -8.06 3.24
C LYS A 187 8.80 -7.76 4.68
N ARG A 188 10.12 -7.67 4.91
CA ARG A 188 10.67 -7.32 6.23
C ARG A 188 10.42 -5.86 6.56
N ILE A 189 10.50 -4.97 5.58
CA ILE A 189 10.21 -3.55 5.75
C ILE A 189 8.72 -3.36 6.06
N SER A 190 7.81 -3.92 5.25
CA SER A 190 6.36 -3.91 5.54
C SER A 190 6.03 -4.53 6.89
N GLY A 191 6.59 -5.70 7.19
CA GLY A 191 6.40 -6.36 8.49
C GLY A 191 6.88 -5.53 9.68
N ALA A 192 8.06 -4.90 9.56
CA ALA A 192 8.58 -4.01 10.61
C ALA A 192 7.70 -2.77 10.80
N VAL A 193 7.21 -2.18 9.72
CA VAL A 193 6.32 -1.02 9.75
C VAL A 193 4.99 -1.38 10.41
N LEU A 194 4.39 -2.52 10.04
CA LEU A 194 3.19 -3.07 10.68
C LEU A 194 3.37 -3.29 12.19
N ILE A 195 4.50 -3.88 12.60
CA ILE A 195 4.81 -4.10 14.02
C ILE A 195 4.90 -2.75 14.75
N ILE A 196 5.64 -1.78 14.20
CA ILE A 196 5.81 -0.45 14.80
C ILE A 196 4.47 0.27 14.91
N VAL A 197 3.65 0.26 13.85
CA VAL A 197 2.32 0.88 13.86
C VAL A 197 1.39 0.18 14.85
N GLY A 198 1.41 -1.15 14.91
CA GLY A 198 0.64 -1.93 15.88
C GLY A 198 1.00 -1.61 17.33
N ILE A 199 2.30 -1.51 17.65
CA ILE A 199 2.80 -1.11 18.97
C ILE A 199 2.36 0.32 19.29
N ILE A 200 2.56 1.26 18.36
CA ILE A 200 2.18 2.66 18.55
C ILE A 200 0.66 2.77 18.77
N SER A 201 -0.15 2.05 17.99
CA SER A 201 -1.60 2.00 18.14
C SER A 201 -2.03 1.41 19.49
N PHE A 202 -1.32 0.40 20.00
CA PHE A 202 -1.55 -0.20 21.31
C PHE A 202 -1.29 0.78 22.47
N PHE A 203 -0.33 1.69 22.34
CA PHE A 203 -0.02 2.65 23.41
C PHE A 203 -0.75 3.99 23.27
N LEU A 204 -1.30 4.31 22.09
CA LEU A 204 -1.97 5.57 21.79
C LEU A 204 -3.52 5.50 21.82
N HIS A 205 -4.09 4.34 22.14
CA HIS A 205 -5.54 4.14 22.28
C HIS A 205 -6.06 4.48 23.68
#